data_AF-A0A7C9AYI6-F1
#
_entry.id   AF-A0A7C9AYI6-F1
#
_cell.length_a   1.000
_cell.length_b   1.000
_cell.length_c   1.000
_cell.angle_alpha   90.00
_cell.angle_beta   90.00
_cell.angle_gamma   90.00
#
_symmetry.space_group_name_H-M   'P 1'
#
loop_
_entity.id
_entity.type
_entity.pdbx_description
1 polymer ?
#
loop_
_entity_poly.entity_id
_entity_poly.type
_entity_poly.pdbx_seq_one_letter_code
_entity_poly.pdbx_strand_id
1 'polypeptide(L)'
;EIGELSNLLSLDLIGCQHLEKLPGEMSNLINITHLQLDERLRQMPIGLGNLTNLQRLDYFVATQSSPDDVGGELAELNTLNNLEGKLNIVFRCRRCESRAANLQMKDKLMDLEL
;
A
#
# COMPACT_ATOMS: atom_id res chain seq x y z
N GLU A 1 12.88 14.79 -6.56
CA GLU A 1 11.71 14.25 -5.83
C GLU A 1 11.81 12.72 -5.73
N ILE A 2 11.11 12.05 -4.81
CA ILE A 2 11.26 10.58 -4.68
C ILE A 2 10.82 9.89 -5.97
N GLY A 3 9.78 10.42 -6.63
CA GLY A 3 9.24 9.91 -7.89
C GLY A 3 10.18 10.00 -9.10
N GLU A 4 11.33 10.68 -8.98
CA GLU A 4 12.36 10.72 -10.03
C GLU A 4 13.31 9.51 -9.95
N LEU A 5 13.25 8.74 -8.86
CA LEU A 5 14.09 7.56 -8.64
C LEU A 5 13.53 6.33 -9.37
N SER A 6 13.38 6.43 -10.69
CA SER A 6 12.77 5.38 -11.52
C SER A 6 13.48 4.02 -11.45
N ASN A 7 14.75 3.98 -11.03
CA ASN A 7 15.53 2.75 -10.84
C ASN A 7 15.52 2.23 -9.39
N LEU A 8 14.74 2.83 -8.48
CA LEU A 8 14.66 2.40 -7.10
C LEU A 8 13.99 1.02 -7.02
N LEU A 9 14.70 0.05 -6.45
CA LEU A 9 14.20 -1.32 -6.28
C LEU A 9 13.59 -1.56 -4.89
N SER A 10 14.16 -0.92 -3.86
CA SER A 10 13.74 -1.11 -2.48
C SER A 10 13.65 0.23 -1.76
N LEU A 11 12.58 0.42 -1.00
CA LEU A 11 12.39 1.56 -0.12
C LEU A 11 11.95 1.07 1.25
N ASP A 12 12.77 1.37 2.26
CA ASP A 12 12.49 1.06 3.67
C ASP A 12 12.15 2.35 4.41
N LEU A 13 10.93 2.40 4.95
CA LEU A 13 10.40 3.52 5.74
C LEU A 13 10.02 3.07 7.16
N ILE A 14 10.50 1.90 7.60
CA ILE A 14 10.31 1.42 8.96
C ILE A 14 10.95 2.40 9.95
N GLY A 15 10.24 2.72 11.03
CA GLY A 15 10.72 3.63 12.06
C GLY A 15 10.58 5.12 11.72
N CYS A 16 10.01 5.48 10.56
CA CYS A 16 9.67 6.87 10.24
C CYS A 16 8.43 7.34 11.03
N GLN A 17 8.61 7.64 12.32
CA GLN A 17 7.53 7.91 13.28
C GLN A 17 6.60 9.08 12.93
N HIS A 18 7.07 10.03 12.13
CA HIS A 18 6.32 11.22 11.73
C HIS A 18 5.76 11.13 10.30
N LEU A 19 5.99 10.02 9.59
CA LEU A 19 5.50 9.84 8.24
C LEU A 19 4.03 9.43 8.25
N GLU A 20 3.14 10.41 8.07
CA GLU A 20 1.69 10.15 8.05
C GLU A 20 1.17 9.78 6.66
N LYS A 21 1.82 10.26 5.60
CA LYS A 21 1.34 10.14 4.21
C LYS A 21 2.50 9.89 3.26
N LEU A 22 2.27 9.01 2.29
CA LEU A 22 3.18 8.81 1.18
C LEU A 22 2.87 9.79 0.04
N PRO A 23 3.88 10.35 -0.65
CA PRO A 23 3.66 11.31 -1.73
C PRO A 23 3.05 10.62 -2.96
N GLY A 24 2.16 11.32 -3.69
CA GLY A 24 1.47 10.76 -4.86
C GLY A 24 2.40 10.37 -6.01
N GLU A 25 3.56 11.02 -6.10
CA GLU A 25 4.63 10.68 -7.06
C GLU A 25 5.25 9.30 -6.83
N MET A 26 4.94 8.59 -5.73
CA MET A 26 5.38 7.20 -5.53
C MET A 26 4.90 6.27 -6.64
N SER A 27 3.78 6.58 -7.29
CA SER A 27 3.29 5.84 -8.46
C SER A 27 4.27 5.81 -9.65
N ASN A 28 5.30 6.68 -9.66
CA ASN A 28 6.35 6.71 -10.68
C ASN A 28 7.48 5.69 -10.44
N LEU A 29 7.53 5.05 -9.26
CA LEU A 29 8.58 4.10 -8.87
C LEU A 29 8.36 2.72 -9.50
N ILE A 30 8.15 2.64 -10.81
CA ILE A 30 7.67 1.44 -11.53
C ILE A 30 8.56 0.20 -11.38
N ASN A 31 9.85 0.37 -11.04
CA ASN A 31 10.79 -0.74 -10.84
C ASN A 31 10.88 -1.21 -9.38
N ILE A 32 10.14 -0.60 -8.46
CA ILE A 32 10.18 -0.97 -7.05
C ILE A 32 9.62 -2.39 -6.87
N THR A 33 10.36 -3.21 -6.13
CA THR A 33 10.00 -4.57 -5.78
C THR A 33 9.74 -4.70 -4.28
N HIS A 34 10.34 -3.85 -3.45
CA HIS A 34 10.20 -3.90 -1.99
C HIS A 34 9.82 -2.53 -1.43
N LEU A 35 8.68 -2.46 -0.75
CA LEU A 35 8.23 -1.28 -0.04
C LEU A 35 7.88 -1.66 1.40
N GLN A 36 8.70 -1.23 2.35
CA GLN A 36 8.51 -1.51 3.77
C GLN A 36 7.98 -0.28 4.48
N LEU A 37 6.85 -0.44 5.17
CA LEU A 37 6.09 0.63 5.80
C LEU A 37 5.76 0.25 7.25
N ASP A 38 5.51 1.25 8.08
CA ASP A 38 4.98 1.07 9.43
C ASP A 38 3.44 1.17 9.44
N GLU A 39 2.80 0.47 10.39
CA GLU A 39 1.36 0.55 10.68
C GLU A 39 0.84 1.98 10.98
N ARG A 40 1.76 2.89 11.33
CA ARG A 40 1.47 4.28 11.71
C ARG A 40 1.02 5.13 10.54
N LEU A 41 1.31 4.70 9.31
CA LEU A 41 0.90 5.41 8.11
C LEU A 41 -0.63 5.59 8.12
N ARG A 42 -1.09 6.78 7.72
CA ARG A 42 -2.52 7.13 7.68
C ARG A 42 -3.12 7.04 6.29
N GLN A 43 -2.29 7.13 5.24
CA GLN A 43 -2.74 7.20 3.86
C GLN A 43 -1.69 6.61 2.92
N MET A 44 -2.12 5.70 2.04
CA MET A 44 -1.32 5.19 0.92
C MET A 44 -1.23 6.25 -0.20
N PRO A 45 -0.22 6.21 -1.08
CA PRO A 45 -0.15 7.14 -2.20
C PRO A 45 -1.23 6.79 -3.22
N ILE A 46 -1.64 7.78 -4.01
CA ILE A 46 -2.53 7.57 -5.15
C ILE A 46 -1.75 6.78 -6.21
N GLY A 47 -2.36 5.71 -6.74
CA GLY A 47 -1.77 4.95 -7.84
C GLY A 47 -0.65 4.02 -7.39
N LEU A 48 -0.65 3.57 -6.13
CA LEU A 48 0.14 2.41 -5.67
C LEU A 48 -0.08 1.21 -6.60
N GLY A 49 -1.28 1.05 -7.15
CA GLY A 49 -1.60 0.02 -8.14
C GLY A 49 -0.72 0.04 -9.42
N ASN A 50 0.00 1.13 -9.71
CA ASN A 50 0.93 1.21 -10.84
C ASN A 50 2.25 0.46 -10.56
N LEU A 51 2.53 0.12 -9.30
CA LEU A 51 3.75 -0.56 -8.87
C LEU A 51 3.67 -2.06 -9.12
N THR A 52 3.38 -2.48 -10.35
CA THR A 52 3.07 -3.88 -10.70
C THR A 52 4.24 -4.84 -10.46
N ASN A 53 5.47 -4.34 -10.36
CA ASN A 53 6.66 -5.12 -9.97
C ASN A 53 6.80 -5.34 -8.46
N LEU A 54 5.93 -4.75 -7.64
CA LEU A 54 6.00 -4.85 -6.19
C LEU A 54 5.79 -6.30 -5.74
N GLN A 55 6.78 -6.83 -5.03
CA GLN A 55 6.84 -8.18 -4.48
C GLN A 55 6.59 -8.16 -2.97
N ARG A 56 7.12 -7.16 -2.27
CA ARG A 56 6.94 -7.04 -0.82
C ARG A 56 6.25 -5.73 -0.45
N LEU A 57 5.15 -5.86 0.28
CA LEU A 57 4.43 -4.78 0.95
C LEU A 57 3.95 -5.27 2.31
N ASP A 58 4.57 -4.80 3.39
CA ASP A 58 4.27 -5.32 4.74
C ASP A 58 2.96 -4.74 5.32
N TYR A 59 2.59 -3.50 4.94
CA TYR A 59 1.38 -2.81 5.41
C TYR A 59 0.66 -2.07 4.27
N PHE A 60 -0.66 -2.13 4.27
CA PHE A 60 -1.53 -1.36 3.39
C PHE A 60 -2.64 -0.68 4.19
N VAL A 61 -2.79 0.62 4.04
CA VAL A 61 -3.88 1.38 4.68
C VAL A 61 -5.05 1.45 3.72
N ALA A 62 -6.12 0.72 4.03
CA ALA A 62 -7.34 0.72 3.26
C ALA A 62 -8.23 1.91 3.65
N THR A 63 -8.62 2.68 2.65
CA THR A 63 -9.56 3.80 2.76
C THR A 63 -10.85 3.45 2.00
N GLN A 64 -11.98 4.03 2.42
CA GLN A 64 -13.18 4.04 1.59
C GLN A 64 -13.12 5.26 0.70
N SER A 65 -13.40 5.11 -0.60
CA SER A 65 -13.40 6.21 -1.56
C SER A 65 -14.25 7.37 -1.05
N SER A 66 -13.58 8.37 -0.49
CA SER A 66 -14.15 9.60 0.01
C SER A 66 -13.39 10.75 -0.65
N PRO A 67 -14.02 11.92 -0.85
CA PRO A 67 -13.33 13.07 -1.44
C PRO A 67 -12.09 13.51 -0.64
N ASP A 68 -12.07 13.20 0.66
CA ASP A 68 -11.01 13.60 1.58
C ASP A 68 -9.89 12.54 1.71
N ASP A 69 -10.18 11.29 1.38
CA ASP A 69 -9.25 10.15 1.45
C ASP A 69 -8.83 9.72 0.05
N VAL A 70 -7.78 10.36 -0.46
CA VAL A 70 -7.22 10.07 -1.78
C VAL A 70 -6.13 8.98 -1.67
N GLY A 71 -6.31 7.86 -2.35
CA GLY A 71 -5.37 6.72 -2.32
C GLY A 71 -5.64 5.72 -1.18
N GLY A 72 -5.22 4.47 -1.39
CA GLY A 72 -5.50 3.37 -0.45
C GLY A 72 -6.80 2.62 -0.75
N GLU A 73 -7.31 2.75 -1.97
CA GLU A 73 -8.46 1.98 -2.43
C GLU A 73 -8.05 0.52 -2.56
N LEU A 74 -8.82 -0.39 -1.98
CA LEU A 74 -8.51 -1.83 -2.06
C LEU A 74 -8.41 -2.35 -3.50
N ALA A 75 -9.08 -1.69 -4.45
CA ALA A 75 -8.97 -2.02 -5.87
C ALA A 75 -7.55 -1.87 -6.42
N GLU A 76 -6.70 -1.03 -5.82
CA GLU A 76 -5.29 -0.89 -6.20
C GLU A 76 -4.49 -2.17 -5.94
N LEU A 77 -4.89 -2.98 -4.95
CA LEU A 77 -4.22 -4.26 -4.70
C LEU A 77 -4.46 -5.28 -5.83
N ASN A 78 -5.52 -5.11 -6.64
CA ASN A 78 -5.87 -6.04 -7.72
C ASN A 78 -4.84 -6.08 -8.84
N THR A 79 -4.03 -5.03 -9.00
CA THR A 79 -3.00 -4.95 -10.04
C THR A 79 -1.64 -5.49 -9.57
N LEU A 80 -1.43 -5.57 -8.26
CA LEU A 80 -0.14 -5.91 -7.65
C LEU A 80 0.10 -7.44 -7.58
N ASN A 81 -0.03 -8.14 -8.70
CA ASN A 81 -0.06 -9.61 -8.78
C ASN A 81 1.22 -10.32 -8.33
N ASN A 82 2.31 -9.58 -8.12
CA ASN A 82 3.60 -10.11 -7.69
C ASN A 82 3.77 -10.10 -6.18
N LEU A 83 2.83 -9.54 -5.40
CA LEU A 83 2.93 -9.53 -3.94
C LEU A 83 3.03 -10.94 -3.37
N GLU A 84 4.00 -11.12 -2.49
CA GLU A 84 4.30 -12.36 -1.78
C GLU A 84 4.55 -12.10 -0.29
N GLY A 85 4.48 -13.15 0.52
CA GLY A 85 4.74 -13.06 1.96
C GLY A 85 3.51 -12.61 2.74
N LYS A 86 3.73 -11.79 3.78
CA LYS A 86 2.67 -11.32 4.69
C LYS A 86 2.30 -9.88 4.35
N LEU A 87 0.99 -9.62 4.25
CA LEU A 87 0.44 -8.27 4.04
C LEU A 87 -0.56 -7.98 5.15
N ASN A 88 -0.33 -6.90 5.90
CA ASN A 88 -1.28 -6.43 6.90
C ASN A 88 -2.14 -5.30 6.33
N ILE A 89 -3.46 -5.43 6.43
CA ILE A 89 -4.38 -4.41 5.91
C ILE A 89 -5.07 -3.70 7.06
N VAL A 90 -4.84 -2.39 7.15
CA VAL A 90 -5.41 -1.57 8.21
C VAL A 90 -6.52 -0.71 7.62
N PHE A 91 -7.75 -0.92 8.08
CA PHE A 91 -8.89 -0.10 7.69
C PHE A 91 -8.93 1.18 8.55
N ARG A 92 -8.65 2.33 7.94
CA ARG A 92 -8.81 3.63 8.60
C ARG A 92 -10.09 4.29 8.08
N CYS A 93 -11.22 4.04 8.76
CA CYS A 93 -12.50 4.68 8.43
C CYS A 93 -12.84 5.76 9.46
N ARG A 94 -13.22 6.97 9.01
CA ARG A 94 -13.68 8.04 9.90
C ARG A 94 -15.15 7.92 10.31
N ARG A 95 -16.02 7.19 9.59
CA ARG A 95 -17.48 7.22 9.85
C ARG A 95 -18.33 5.94 9.62
N CYS A 96 -17.83 4.79 9.17
CA CYS A 96 -18.73 3.64 8.92
C CYS A 96 -18.19 2.29 9.39
N GLU A 97 -19.13 1.49 9.89
CA GLU A 97 -19.00 0.13 10.39
C GLU A 97 -18.19 -0.76 9.44
N SER A 98 -17.24 -1.48 10.02
CA SER A 98 -16.30 -2.38 9.37
C SER A 98 -16.99 -3.35 8.42
N ARG A 99 -16.79 -3.17 7.11
CA ARG A 99 -17.00 -4.24 6.14
C ARG A 99 -15.65 -4.87 5.88
N ALA A 100 -15.45 -6.08 6.39
CA ALA A 100 -14.31 -6.91 6.04
C ALA A 100 -14.30 -7.11 4.52
N ALA A 101 -13.25 -6.63 3.84
CA ALA A 101 -13.03 -6.98 2.45
C ALA A 101 -12.28 -8.31 2.44
N ASN A 102 -12.96 -9.36 1.96
CA ASN A 102 -12.37 -10.66 1.75
C ASN A 102 -11.48 -10.61 0.50
N LEU A 103 -10.16 -10.57 0.68
CA LEU A 103 -9.20 -10.57 -0.43
C LEU A 103 -8.66 -11.98 -0.62
N GLN A 104 -9.38 -12.82 -1.35
CA GLN A 104 -8.87 -14.12 -1.82
C GLN A 104 -7.92 -13.97 -3.03
N MET A 105 -7.16 -12.87 -3.14
CA MET A 105 -6.64 -12.46 -4.45
C MET A 105 -5.23 -12.91 -4.78
N LYS A 106 -4.46 -13.52 -3.86
CA LYS A 106 -3.06 -13.87 -4.16
C LYS A 106 -2.66 -15.15 -3.43
N ASP A 107 -2.57 -16.23 -4.20
CA ASP A 107 -2.09 -17.55 -3.75
C ASP A 107 -0.69 -17.52 -3.10
N LYS A 108 0.04 -16.41 -3.26
CA LYS A 108 1.41 -16.18 -2.74
C LYS A 108 1.44 -15.44 -1.40
N LEU A 109 0.31 -14.95 -0.89
CA LEU A 109 0.25 -14.33 0.44
C LEU A 109 0.10 -15.43 1.47
N MET A 110 1.11 -15.59 2.32
CA MET A 110 1.17 -16.68 3.30
C MET A 110 0.35 -16.38 4.56
N ASP A 111 0.13 -15.11 4.89
CA ASP A 111 -0.69 -14.67 6.02
C ASP A 111 -1.37 -13.32 5.71
N LEU A 112 -2.70 -13.26 5.85
CA LEU A 112 -3.50 -12.03 5.82
C LEU A 112 -4.11 -11.84 7.21
N GLU A 113 -3.59 -10.89 7.99
CA GLU A 113 -4.19 -10.47 9.25
C GLU A 113 -5.11 -9.26 8.99
N LEU A 114 -6.39 -9.42 9.33
CA LEU A 114 -7.46 -8.42 9.23
C LEU A 114 -7.74 -7.75 10.57
#